data_AF-A0A7K3SJ46-F1
#
_entry.id   AF-A0A7K3SJ46-F1
#
_cell.length_a   1.000
_cell.length_b   1.000
_cell.length_c   1.000
_cell.angle_alpha   90.00
_cell.angle_beta   90.00
_cell.angle_gamma   90.00
#
_symmetry.space_group_name_H-M   'P 1'
#
loop_
_entity.id
_entity.type
_entity.pdbx_description
1 polymer ?
#
loop_
_entity_poly.entity_id
_entity_poly.type
_entity_poly.pdbx_seq_one_letter_code
_entity_poly.pdbx_strand_id
1 'polypeptide(L)'
;MFAGGQEICSATIIAPDWILTARHCTQGANGQPISFHVGDLDQTKGTTVNATSVHEAPDSDIALVQIDQQVQTDYAPLGSEGDVKVGDQAEVYGWGATCTDKPEIECQSQLLKVAKVSVTSIDCPDGAAGVSVCANRGDGITAGGDSGGPMYANGKQVGVASTSDRQSYTAYINITKYRDWISQTAGV
;
A
#
# COMPACT_ATOMS: atom_id res chain seq x y z
N MET A 1 2.52 -8.48 -2.90
CA MET A 1 3.13 -8.20 -4.23
C MET A 1 4.47 -8.89 -4.26
N PHE A 2 4.75 -9.61 -5.33
CA PHE A 2 5.91 -10.50 -5.42
C PHE A 2 6.77 -10.14 -6.62
N ALA A 3 8.08 -10.29 -6.47
CA ALA A 3 9.04 -10.23 -7.55
C ALA A 3 9.98 -11.43 -7.45
N GLY A 4 10.11 -12.20 -8.54
CA GLY A 4 10.92 -13.43 -8.52
C GLY A 4 10.44 -14.49 -7.52
N GLY A 5 9.15 -14.47 -7.14
CA GLY A 5 8.56 -15.39 -6.17
C GLY A 5 8.74 -15.01 -4.70
N GLN A 6 9.38 -13.87 -4.41
CA GLN A 6 9.57 -13.34 -3.06
C GLN A 6 8.63 -12.15 -2.84
N GLU A 7 8.00 -12.05 -1.66
CA GLU A 7 7.24 -10.86 -1.28
C GLU A 7 8.20 -9.67 -1.18
N ILE A 8 7.82 -8.55 -1.80
CA ILE A 8 8.60 -7.30 -1.75
C ILE A 8 7.81 -6.13 -1.14
N CYS A 9 6.50 -6.15 -1.31
CA CYS A 9 5.58 -5.08 -0.93
C CYS A 9 4.16 -5.63 -0.75
N SER A 10 3.34 -4.82 -0.11
CA SER A 10 1.89 -4.96 -0.05
C SER A 10 1.22 -4.13 -1.16
N ALA A 11 -0.05 -4.41 -1.43
CA ALA A 11 -0.82 -3.73 -2.46
C ALA A 11 -2.32 -3.92 -2.22
N THR A 12 -3.16 -3.15 -2.91
CA THR A 12 -4.62 -3.21 -2.78
C THR A 12 -5.29 -3.36 -4.14
N ILE A 13 -6.27 -4.25 -4.28
CA ILE A 13 -7.12 -4.30 -5.48
C ILE A 13 -8.22 -3.24 -5.39
N ILE A 14 -8.32 -2.39 -6.40
CA ILE A 14 -9.22 -1.22 -6.42
C ILE A 14 -10.27 -1.29 -7.54
N ALA A 15 -10.06 -2.18 -8.53
CA ALA A 15 -10.99 -2.50 -9.59
C ALA A 15 -10.70 -3.93 -10.10
N PRO A 16 -11.53 -4.52 -10.98
CA PRO A 16 -11.36 -5.91 -11.42
C PRO A 16 -9.97 -6.27 -11.94
N ASP A 17 -9.30 -5.35 -12.62
CA ASP A 17 -7.98 -5.51 -13.22
C ASP A 17 -6.97 -4.43 -12.78
N TRP A 18 -7.22 -3.73 -11.67
CA TRP A 18 -6.35 -2.66 -11.17
C TRP A 18 -5.92 -2.84 -9.73
N ILE A 19 -4.60 -2.76 -9.54
CA ILE A 19 -3.92 -2.80 -8.24
C ILE A 19 -3.31 -1.43 -7.95
N LEU A 20 -3.47 -0.96 -6.72
CA LEU A 20 -2.85 0.24 -6.17
C LEU A 20 -1.71 -0.15 -5.23
N THR A 21 -0.52 0.43 -5.44
CA THR A 21 0.68 0.19 -4.62
C THR A 21 1.62 1.42 -4.67
N ALA A 22 2.82 1.31 -4.10
CA ALA A 22 3.84 2.36 -4.13
C ALA A 22 4.71 2.26 -5.38
N ARG A 23 5.21 3.41 -5.86
CA ARG A 23 6.07 3.48 -7.05
C ARG A 23 7.42 2.81 -6.82
N HIS A 24 8.01 2.97 -5.63
CA HIS A 24 9.29 2.34 -5.33
C HIS A 24 9.20 0.80 -5.33
N CYS A 25 8.02 0.22 -5.12
CA CYS A 25 7.82 -1.23 -5.20
C CYS A 25 7.94 -1.74 -6.64
N THR A 26 7.37 -1.01 -7.62
CA THR A 26 7.43 -1.40 -9.03
C THR A 26 8.84 -1.21 -9.60
N GLN A 27 9.50 -0.12 -9.23
CA GLN A 27 10.90 0.14 -9.61
C GLN A 27 11.87 -0.84 -8.91
N GLY A 28 11.59 -1.17 -7.64
CA GLY A 28 12.37 -2.08 -6.82
C GLY A 28 12.29 -3.55 -7.24
N ALA A 29 11.39 -3.92 -8.16
CA ALA A 29 11.35 -5.26 -8.75
C ALA A 29 12.59 -5.59 -9.60
N ASN A 30 13.44 -4.61 -9.93
CA ASN A 30 14.72 -4.80 -10.63
C ASN A 30 14.61 -5.63 -11.94
N GLY A 31 13.55 -5.39 -12.70
CA GLY A 31 13.26 -6.08 -13.96
C GLY A 31 12.73 -7.51 -13.82
N GLN A 32 12.50 -7.99 -12.59
CA GLN A 32 11.79 -9.25 -12.38
C GLN A 32 10.30 -9.10 -12.70
N PRO A 33 9.63 -10.17 -13.16
CA PRO A 33 8.18 -10.18 -13.28
C PRO A 33 7.51 -9.89 -11.93
N ILE A 34 6.53 -9.00 -11.95
CA ILE A 34 5.71 -8.66 -10.79
C ILE A 34 4.45 -9.52 -10.82
N SER A 35 4.12 -10.16 -9.70
CA SER A 35 2.87 -10.88 -9.52
C SER A 35 2.16 -10.50 -8.22
N PHE A 36 0.87 -10.81 -8.16
CA PHE A 36 0.01 -10.58 -7.02
C PHE A 36 -0.79 -11.84 -6.71
N HIS A 37 -1.12 -11.98 -5.43
CA HIS A 37 -2.05 -12.96 -4.91
C HIS A 37 -3.27 -12.18 -4.38
N VAL A 38 -4.43 -12.38 -5.00
CA VAL A 38 -5.64 -11.57 -4.77
C VAL A 38 -6.76 -12.43 -4.21
N GLY A 39 -7.50 -11.90 -3.23
CA GLY A 39 -8.72 -12.50 -2.71
C GLY A 39 -8.54 -13.43 -1.51
N ASP A 40 -7.38 -13.42 -0.86
CA ASP A 40 -7.13 -14.17 0.40
C ASP A 40 -6.30 -13.31 1.37
N LEU A 41 -6.44 -13.57 2.67
CA LEU A 41 -5.66 -12.92 3.75
C LEU A 41 -4.32 -13.63 4.00
N ASP A 42 -4.16 -14.84 3.49
CA ASP A 42 -2.93 -15.60 3.45
C ASP A 42 -2.21 -15.29 2.13
N GLN A 43 -1.05 -14.64 2.20
CA GLN A 43 -0.33 -14.18 1.01
C GLN A 43 0.17 -15.32 0.12
N THR A 44 0.09 -16.59 0.53
CA THR A 44 0.44 -17.75 -0.31
C THR A 44 -0.78 -18.36 -1.02
N LYS A 45 -1.97 -17.77 -0.89
CA LYS A 45 -3.25 -18.26 -1.43
C LYS A 45 -3.93 -17.21 -2.31
N GLY A 46 -5.12 -17.52 -2.80
CA GLY A 46 -5.89 -16.65 -3.69
C GLY A 46 -5.57 -16.84 -5.17
N THR A 47 -6.02 -15.90 -5.99
CA THR A 47 -5.78 -15.92 -7.44
C THR A 47 -4.44 -15.26 -7.75
N THR A 48 -3.55 -16.02 -8.39
CA THR A 48 -2.28 -15.48 -8.91
C THR A 48 -2.54 -14.72 -10.20
N VAL A 49 -2.10 -13.48 -10.25
CA VAL A 49 -2.17 -12.59 -11.42
C VAL A 49 -0.83 -11.91 -11.65
N ASN A 50 -0.53 -11.55 -12.89
CA ASN A 50 0.73 -10.90 -13.24
C ASN A 50 0.50 -9.46 -13.69
N ALA A 51 1.45 -8.59 -13.39
CA ALA A 51 1.46 -7.22 -13.90
C ALA A 51 1.61 -7.21 -15.43
N THR A 52 0.79 -6.42 -16.12
CA THR A 52 0.88 -6.22 -17.58
C THR A 52 1.35 -4.81 -17.93
N SER A 53 0.97 -3.80 -17.14
CA SER A 53 1.45 -2.43 -17.24
C SER A 53 1.57 -1.78 -15.87
N VAL A 54 2.47 -0.82 -15.76
CA VAL A 54 2.65 0.02 -14.57
C VAL A 54 2.47 1.48 -14.97
N HIS A 55 1.66 2.19 -14.20
CA HIS A 55 1.34 3.59 -14.35
C HIS A 55 1.77 4.31 -13.06
N GLU A 56 2.86 5.06 -13.13
CA GLU A 56 3.42 5.78 -11.99
C GLU A 56 2.91 7.21 -11.97
N ALA A 57 2.55 7.73 -10.80
CA ALA A 57 2.30 9.16 -10.67
C ALA A 57 3.62 9.93 -10.84
N PRO A 58 3.61 11.09 -11.55
CA PRO A 58 4.83 11.83 -11.84
C PRO A 58 5.54 12.31 -10.58
N ASP A 59 4.77 12.84 -9.62
CA ASP A 59 5.29 13.59 -8.47
C ASP A 59 5.02 12.92 -7.13
N SER A 60 4.82 11.59 -7.11
CA SER A 60 4.57 10.87 -5.86
C SER A 60 4.92 9.39 -5.89
N ASP A 61 5.11 8.80 -4.69
CA ASP A 61 5.39 7.39 -4.50
C ASP A 61 4.13 6.50 -4.57
N ILE A 62 3.34 6.65 -5.64
CA ILE A 62 2.12 5.88 -5.89
C ILE A 62 2.11 5.36 -7.32
N ALA A 63 1.67 4.12 -7.48
CA ALA A 63 1.58 3.44 -8.76
C ALA A 63 0.30 2.63 -8.88
N LEU A 64 -0.23 2.58 -10.10
CA LEU A 64 -1.31 1.72 -10.53
C LEU A 64 -0.74 0.64 -11.42
N VAL A 65 -1.14 -0.61 -11.17
CA VAL A 65 -0.68 -1.77 -11.92
C VAL A 65 -1.89 -2.46 -12.53
N GLN A 66 -1.90 -2.58 -13.85
CA GLN A 66 -2.89 -3.40 -14.54
C GLN A 66 -2.47 -4.87 -14.50
N ILE A 67 -3.42 -5.77 -14.33
CA ILE A 67 -3.17 -7.22 -14.22
C ILE A 67 -3.69 -8.01 -15.42
N ASP A 68 -3.16 -9.21 -15.63
CA ASP A 68 -3.39 -10.07 -16.81
C ASP A 68 -4.79 -10.72 -16.87
N GLN A 69 -5.55 -10.67 -15.78
CA GLN A 69 -6.93 -11.15 -15.74
C GLN A 69 -7.74 -10.39 -14.68
N GLN A 70 -9.05 -10.30 -14.93
CA GLN A 70 -9.98 -9.72 -13.95
C GLN A 70 -10.20 -10.67 -12.77
N VAL A 71 -10.16 -10.13 -11.56
CA VAL A 71 -10.49 -10.84 -10.32
C VAL A 71 -11.75 -10.23 -9.72
N GLN A 72 -12.80 -11.05 -9.59
CA GLN A 72 -14.06 -10.65 -8.96
C GLN A 72 -13.95 -10.84 -7.45
N THR A 73 -13.89 -9.74 -6.71
CA THR A 73 -13.73 -9.71 -5.25
C THR A 73 -14.26 -8.37 -4.71
N ASP A 74 -14.14 -8.17 -3.40
CA ASP A 74 -14.41 -6.86 -2.80
C ASP A 74 -13.26 -5.91 -3.12
N TYR A 75 -13.58 -4.82 -3.82
CA TYR A 75 -12.61 -3.76 -4.14
C TYR A 75 -12.54 -2.73 -3.02
N ALA A 76 -11.34 -2.20 -2.78
CA ALA A 76 -11.12 -1.21 -1.74
C ALA A 76 -11.90 0.09 -2.00
N PRO A 77 -12.75 0.56 -1.06
CA PRO A 77 -13.39 1.85 -1.18
C PRO A 77 -12.36 2.97 -1.01
N LEU A 78 -12.15 3.78 -2.04
CA LEU A 78 -11.16 4.85 -2.03
C LEU A 78 -11.71 6.11 -1.36
N GLY A 79 -10.90 6.70 -0.48
CA GLY A 79 -11.19 7.95 0.22
C GLY A 79 -11.08 9.17 -0.68
N SER A 80 -11.80 10.22 -0.31
CA SER A 80 -11.76 11.55 -0.92
C SER A 80 -11.35 12.58 0.12
N GLU A 81 -11.12 13.83 -0.31
CA GLU A 81 -10.70 14.89 0.61
C GLU A 81 -11.69 15.02 1.79
N GLY A 82 -11.14 15.05 3.01
CA GLY A 82 -11.92 15.12 4.24
C GLY A 82 -12.26 13.77 4.89
N ASP A 83 -12.01 12.63 4.23
CA ASP A 83 -12.18 11.29 4.80
C ASP A 83 -11.08 10.93 5.83
N VAL A 84 -9.98 11.68 5.87
CA VAL A 84 -8.91 11.59 6.88
C VAL A 84 -8.56 12.97 7.43
N LYS A 85 -8.36 13.06 8.74
CA LYS A 85 -8.04 14.30 9.47
C LYS A 85 -6.96 14.04 10.52
N VAL A 86 -6.26 15.11 10.88
CA VAL A 86 -5.35 15.09 12.03
C VAL A 86 -6.13 14.72 13.30
N GLY A 87 -5.59 13.80 14.08
CA GLY A 87 -6.22 13.25 15.28
C GLY A 87 -7.04 11.98 15.05
N ASP A 88 -7.30 11.59 13.80
CA ASP A 88 -7.99 10.33 13.50
C ASP A 88 -7.12 9.13 13.93
N GLN A 89 -7.76 8.05 14.36
CA GLN A 89 -7.14 6.73 14.40
C GLN A 89 -7.35 6.06 13.04
N ALA A 90 -6.25 5.72 12.38
CA ALA A 90 -6.25 5.01 11.11
C ALA A 90 -5.77 3.57 11.32
N GLU A 91 -6.18 2.68 10.43
CA GLU A 91 -5.76 1.28 10.38
C GLU A 91 -4.82 1.08 9.20
N VAL A 92 -3.65 0.49 9.44
CA VAL A 92 -2.67 0.16 8.40
C VAL A 92 -2.59 -1.35 8.24
N TYR A 93 -2.53 -1.81 6.99
CA TYR A 93 -2.56 -3.23 6.67
C TYR A 93 -1.36 -3.63 5.81
N GLY A 94 -0.86 -4.84 6.04
CA GLY A 94 0.20 -5.41 5.22
C GLY A 94 0.68 -6.78 5.72
N TRP A 95 1.60 -7.36 4.96
CA TRP A 95 2.25 -8.63 5.23
C TRP A 95 3.73 -8.47 5.61
N GLY A 96 4.12 -7.27 6.03
CA GLY A 96 5.50 -6.91 6.36
C GLY A 96 6.07 -7.63 7.57
N ALA A 97 7.32 -7.25 7.87
CA ALA A 97 8.16 -7.88 8.88
C ALA A 97 7.61 -7.74 10.30
N THR A 98 7.55 -8.87 11.04
CA THR A 98 7.07 -8.91 12.43
C THR A 98 8.18 -9.08 13.46
N CYS A 99 9.45 -9.06 13.05
CA CYS A 99 10.62 -9.33 13.90
C CYS A 99 11.62 -8.19 13.82
N THR A 100 12.38 -7.89 14.89
CA THR A 100 13.40 -6.82 14.93
C THR A 100 14.84 -7.33 14.98
N ASP A 101 15.04 -8.64 15.05
CA ASP A 101 16.30 -9.31 15.36
C ASP A 101 16.97 -9.98 14.15
N LYS A 102 16.39 -9.87 12.95
CA LYS A 102 16.91 -10.41 11.69
C LYS A 102 16.43 -9.57 10.49
N PRO A 103 16.95 -9.80 9.27
CA PRO A 103 16.51 -9.07 8.08
C PRO A 103 14.99 -9.15 7.87
N GLU A 104 14.37 -8.03 7.50
CA GLU A 104 12.91 -7.91 7.38
C GLU A 104 12.31 -8.91 6.40
N ILE A 105 13.01 -9.13 5.28
CA ILE A 105 12.64 -10.08 4.23
C ILE A 105 12.55 -11.54 4.73
N GLU A 106 13.16 -11.86 5.87
CA GLU A 106 13.17 -13.21 6.48
C GLU A 106 12.09 -13.40 7.56
N CYS A 107 11.23 -12.40 7.77
CA CYS A 107 10.20 -12.45 8.81
C CYS A 107 8.93 -11.68 8.49
N GLN A 108 8.64 -11.51 7.21
CA GLN A 108 7.34 -11.08 6.72
C GLN A 108 6.25 -12.06 7.13
N SER A 109 5.07 -11.55 7.40
CA SER A 109 3.96 -12.35 7.89
C SER A 109 3.25 -13.07 6.76
N GLN A 110 2.99 -14.36 6.90
CA GLN A 110 2.14 -15.08 5.94
C GLN A 110 0.68 -14.57 5.95
N LEU A 111 0.18 -14.15 7.11
CA LEU A 111 -1.20 -13.69 7.27
C LEU A 111 -1.24 -12.17 7.38
N LEU A 112 -2.28 -11.56 6.80
CA LEU A 112 -2.46 -10.11 6.83
C LEU A 112 -2.46 -9.62 8.27
N LYS A 113 -1.69 -8.55 8.52
CA LYS A 113 -1.66 -7.85 9.80
C LYS A 113 -2.36 -6.50 9.67
N VAL A 114 -2.84 -6.04 10.82
CA VAL A 114 -3.44 -4.71 10.99
C VAL A 114 -2.86 -4.08 12.24
N ALA A 115 -2.59 -2.78 12.17
CA ALA A 115 -2.23 -1.96 13.31
C ALA A 115 -2.98 -0.63 13.27
N LYS A 116 -3.25 -0.07 14.44
CA LYS A 116 -3.79 1.27 14.62
C LYS A 116 -2.66 2.28 14.79
N VAL A 117 -2.75 3.37 14.05
CA VAL A 117 -1.83 4.51 14.10
C VAL A 117 -2.62 5.79 14.31
N SER A 118 -1.97 6.81 14.89
CA SER A 118 -2.62 8.10 15.17
C SER A 118 -2.17 9.16 14.16
N VAL A 119 -3.08 9.67 13.35
CA VAL A 119 -2.77 10.64 12.28
C VAL A 119 -2.31 11.97 12.88
N THR A 120 -1.13 12.44 12.48
CA THR A 120 -0.50 13.67 12.98
C THR A 120 -0.45 14.78 11.93
N SER A 121 -0.47 14.43 10.65
CA SER A 121 -0.55 15.37 9.52
C SER A 121 -1.21 14.68 8.33
N ILE A 122 -1.85 15.45 7.45
CA ILE A 122 -2.41 15.00 6.18
C ILE A 122 -1.72 15.64 4.97
N ASP A 123 -0.64 16.37 5.24
CA ASP A 123 0.10 17.21 4.30
C ASP A 123 1.63 17.21 4.52
N CYS A 124 2.15 16.15 5.16
CA CYS A 124 3.57 16.00 5.44
C CYS A 124 4.35 15.53 4.20
N PRO A 125 5.66 15.81 4.12
CA PRO A 125 6.54 15.17 3.15
C PRO A 125 6.82 13.70 3.55
N ASP A 126 6.96 12.83 2.57
CA ASP A 126 7.34 11.42 2.71
C ASP A 126 8.84 11.16 2.45
N GLY A 127 9.55 12.13 1.86
CA GLY A 127 10.94 12.00 1.42
C GLY A 127 11.11 11.51 -0.04
N ALA A 128 10.02 11.15 -0.74
CA ALA A 128 10.01 10.61 -2.10
C ALA A 128 9.18 11.45 -3.11
N ALA A 129 8.73 12.63 -2.67
CA ALA A 129 7.87 13.61 -3.33
C ALA A 129 6.37 13.32 -3.18
N GLY A 130 5.58 14.39 -3.11
CA GLY A 130 4.13 14.34 -2.92
C GLY A 130 3.69 14.68 -1.51
N VAL A 131 2.41 14.46 -1.26
CA VAL A 131 1.71 14.82 -0.02
C VAL A 131 1.27 13.54 0.68
N SER A 132 1.62 13.40 1.95
CA SER A 132 1.33 12.20 2.73
C SER A 132 0.44 12.44 3.94
N VAL A 133 -0.24 11.38 4.35
CA VAL A 133 -0.79 11.20 5.69
C VAL A 133 0.31 10.62 6.56
N CYS A 134 0.71 11.38 7.57
CA CYS A 134 1.67 10.94 8.57
C CYS A 134 0.97 10.53 9.84
N ALA A 135 1.49 9.47 10.46
CA ALA A 135 0.94 8.95 11.68
C ALA A 135 2.03 8.49 12.64
N ASN A 136 1.72 8.61 13.93
CA ASN A 136 2.53 8.05 14.98
C ASN A 136 2.08 6.62 15.31
N ARG A 137 3.02 5.80 15.76
CA ARG A 137 2.77 4.45 16.28
C ARG A 137 1.61 4.46 17.29
N GLY A 138 0.66 3.54 17.11
CA GLY A 138 -0.32 3.17 18.13
C GLY A 138 0.01 1.79 18.70
N ASP A 139 -0.75 0.77 18.33
CA ASP A 139 -0.51 -0.62 18.74
C ASP A 139 0.45 -1.38 17.79
N GLY A 140 0.85 -0.75 16.69
CA GLY A 140 1.85 -1.21 15.74
C GLY A 140 2.31 -0.10 14.81
N ILE A 141 3.22 -0.43 13.89
CA ILE A 141 3.75 0.48 12.87
C ILE A 141 4.22 -0.32 11.66
N THR A 142 4.20 0.32 10.50
CA THR A 142 4.66 -0.17 9.20
C THR A 142 6.14 -0.60 9.24
N ALA A 143 6.45 -1.75 8.65
CA ALA A 143 7.79 -2.32 8.52
C ALA A 143 8.11 -2.73 7.07
N GLY A 144 9.31 -3.26 6.81
CA GLY A 144 9.68 -3.76 5.48
C GLY A 144 8.70 -4.83 4.97
N GLY A 145 8.24 -4.69 3.72
CA GLY A 145 7.16 -5.48 3.11
C GLY A 145 5.76 -4.83 3.22
N ASP A 146 5.53 -3.93 4.17
CA ASP A 146 4.25 -3.21 4.24
C ASP A 146 4.14 -2.07 3.21
N SER A 147 5.26 -1.64 2.60
CA SER A 147 5.29 -0.68 1.51
C SER A 147 4.23 -0.96 0.45
N GLY A 148 3.55 0.06 -0.05
CA GLY A 148 2.42 -0.07 -0.97
C GLY A 148 1.10 -0.54 -0.33
N GLY A 149 1.12 -0.99 0.93
CA GLY A 149 -0.07 -1.40 1.68
C GLY A 149 -0.99 -0.24 2.04
N PRO A 150 -2.28 -0.50 2.29
CA PRO A 150 -3.25 0.57 2.50
C PRO A 150 -3.25 1.10 3.94
N MET A 151 -3.51 2.41 4.06
CA MET A 151 -4.03 3.02 5.29
C MET A 151 -5.52 3.29 5.10
N TYR A 152 -6.33 2.88 6.06
CA TYR A 152 -7.76 3.14 6.12
C TYR A 152 -8.10 4.14 7.22
N ALA A 153 -8.97 5.09 6.88
CA ALA A 153 -9.67 5.94 7.83
C ALA A 153 -11.16 5.93 7.48
N ASN A 154 -12.03 5.84 8.50
CA ASN A 154 -13.49 5.84 8.32
C ASN A 154 -13.98 4.78 7.30
N GLY A 155 -13.35 3.61 7.27
CA GLY A 155 -13.71 2.50 6.37
C GLY A 155 -13.32 2.69 4.91
N LYS A 156 -12.50 3.70 4.58
CA LYS A 156 -11.98 3.94 3.23
C LYS A 156 -10.46 3.97 3.20
N GLN A 157 -9.86 3.50 2.12
CA GLN A 157 -8.43 3.65 1.90
C GLN A 157 -8.11 5.12 1.65
N VAL A 158 -7.27 5.72 2.49
CA VAL A 158 -6.84 7.12 2.41
C VAL A 158 -5.34 7.25 2.14
N GLY A 159 -4.59 6.16 2.28
CA GLY A 159 -3.14 6.17 2.13
C GLY A 159 -2.57 4.93 1.45
N VAL A 160 -1.36 5.09 0.90
CA VAL A 160 -0.48 4.01 0.41
C VAL A 160 0.86 4.10 1.12
N ALA A 161 1.32 3.04 1.78
CA ALA A 161 2.54 3.04 2.59
C ALA A 161 3.76 3.44 1.74
N SER A 162 4.47 4.49 2.15
CA SER A 162 5.67 4.97 1.45
C SER A 162 6.91 4.80 2.32
N THR A 163 6.95 5.47 3.48
CA THR A 163 8.12 5.45 4.37
C THR A 163 7.75 5.22 5.84
N SER A 164 8.70 4.68 6.60
CA SER A 164 8.55 4.40 8.03
C SER A 164 9.91 4.40 8.70
N ASP A 165 10.01 4.93 9.92
CA ASP A 165 11.17 4.72 10.79
C ASP A 165 11.09 3.38 11.56
N ARG A 166 9.94 2.68 11.42
CA ARG A 166 9.59 1.42 12.07
C ARG A 166 9.58 1.48 13.60
N GLN A 167 9.62 2.66 14.18
CA GLN A 167 9.68 2.89 15.61
C GLN A 167 8.55 3.78 16.08
N SER A 168 8.39 4.95 15.49
CA SER A 168 7.49 5.97 16.00
C SER A 168 6.63 6.62 14.92
N TYR A 169 7.06 6.57 13.67
CA TYR A 169 6.54 7.40 12.58
C TYR A 169 6.40 6.62 11.28
N THR A 170 5.31 6.87 10.56
CA THR A 170 5.11 6.40 9.20
C THR A 170 4.42 7.45 8.33
N ALA A 171 4.72 7.44 7.04
CA ALA A 171 4.11 8.27 6.01
C ALA A 171 3.48 7.41 4.92
N TYR A 172 2.23 7.72 4.61
CA TYR A 172 1.44 7.09 3.57
C TYR A 172 1.04 8.14 2.53
N ILE A 173 1.30 7.91 1.25
CA ILE A 173 0.86 8.84 0.19
C ILE A 173 -0.63 9.10 0.33
N ASN A 174 -1.02 10.36 0.47
CA ASN A 174 -2.41 10.76 0.68
C ASN A 174 -3.18 10.60 -0.63
N ILE A 175 -3.83 9.44 -0.82
CA ILE A 175 -4.49 9.13 -2.09
C ILE A 175 -5.65 10.06 -2.39
N THR A 176 -6.19 10.74 -1.38
CA THR A 176 -7.30 11.70 -1.58
C THR A 176 -6.87 12.87 -2.45
N LYS A 177 -5.56 13.17 -2.51
CA LYS A 177 -4.96 14.19 -3.39
C LYS A 177 -4.69 13.70 -4.82
N TYR A 178 -4.79 12.39 -5.06
CA TYR A 178 -4.51 11.75 -6.34
C TYR A 178 -5.75 11.09 -6.98
N ARG A 179 -6.95 11.41 -6.49
CA ARG A 179 -8.20 10.81 -6.98
C ARG A 179 -8.46 11.09 -8.46
N ASP A 180 -8.14 12.28 -8.93
CA ASP A 180 -8.27 12.61 -10.36
C ASP A 180 -7.37 11.71 -11.23
N TRP A 181 -6.11 11.51 -10.81
CA TRP A 181 -5.17 10.64 -11.53
C TRP A 181 -5.60 9.17 -11.48
N ILE A 182 -6.05 8.69 -10.32
CA ILE A 182 -6.55 7.31 -10.16
C ILE A 182 -7.79 7.10 -11.05
N SER A 183 -8.74 8.03 -11.02
CA SER A 183 -9.96 7.92 -11.82
C SER A 183 -9.68 7.97 -13.33
N GLN A 184 -8.77 8.85 -13.78
CA GLN A 184 -8.38 8.93 -15.20
C GLN A 184 -7.65 7.68 -15.69
N THR A 185 -6.92 6.99 -14.81
CA THR A 185 -6.09 5.83 -15.18
C THR A 185 -6.85 4.52 -15.04
N ALA A 186 -7.53 4.30 -13.90
CA ALA A 186 -8.17 3.04 -13.52
C ALA A 186 -9.71 3.08 -13.53
N GLY A 187 -10.31 4.26 -13.76
CA GLY A 187 -11.77 4.39 -13.87
C GLY A 187 -12.54 4.34 -12.54
N VAL A 188 -11.85 4.42 -11.39
CA VAL A 188 -12.44 4.33 -10.04
C VAL A 188 -12.18 5.52 -9.15
#